data_AF-A0A954XJB3-F1
#
_entry.id   AF-A0A954XJB3-F1
#
_cell.length_a   1.000
_cell.length_b   1.000
_cell.length_c   1.000
_cell.angle_alpha   90.00
_cell.angle_beta   90.00
_cell.angle_gamma   90.00
#
_symmetry.space_group_name_H-M   'P 1'
#
loop_
_entity.id
_entity.type
_entity.pdbx_description
1 polymer ?
#
loop_
_entity_poly.entity_id
_entity_poly.type
_entity_poly.pdbx_seq_one_letter_code
_entity_poly.pdbx_strand_id
1 'polypeptide(L)'
;NPQAPDTTAQRHGRQPTESMSAVGLLLRLYSGWRREEPAMQAGADYLLAHPPQWGTKDDPARDIYYWYYATQVLLHMGGRHWDEWNSMIHPLLVDSQIKEGELTGSWDPDRPLPDRWGPTAGRHYVTTLNLLTLQVYYRHLPLYVETAK
;
A
#
# COMPACT_ATOMS: atom_id res chain seq x y z
N ASN A 1 3.33 21.76 11.50
CA ASN A 1 3.72 23.05 12.12
C ASN A 1 3.92 22.81 13.62
N PRO A 2 5.16 22.88 14.14
CA PRO A 2 5.48 22.60 15.55
C PRO A 2 4.92 23.64 16.54
N GLN A 3 4.41 24.78 16.07
CA GLN A 3 3.79 25.81 16.90
C GLN A 3 2.25 25.85 16.78
N ALA A 4 1.65 24.84 16.15
CA ALA A 4 0.22 24.80 15.96
C ALA A 4 -0.49 24.40 17.28
N PRO A 5 -1.58 25.10 17.65
CA PRO A 5 -2.28 24.86 18.92
C PRO A 5 -2.97 23.48 18.97
N ASP A 6 -2.74 22.72 20.04
CA ASP A 6 -3.29 21.38 20.23
C ASP A 6 -4.82 21.39 20.42
N THR A 7 -5.54 21.35 19.31
CA THR A 7 -7.01 21.38 19.23
C THR A 7 -7.56 20.08 18.64
N THR A 8 -8.80 19.72 18.95
CA THR A 8 -9.48 18.54 18.37
C THR A 8 -9.47 18.55 16.84
N ALA A 9 -9.61 19.74 16.23
CA ALA A 9 -9.51 19.92 14.78
C ALA A 9 -8.11 19.61 14.21
N GLN A 10 -7.03 19.84 14.96
CA GLN A 10 -5.66 19.46 14.58
C GLN A 10 -5.26 18.04 14.97
N ARG A 11 -6.02 17.40 15.87
CA ARG A 11 -5.81 15.99 16.26
C ARG A 11 -6.28 15.02 15.18
N HIS A 12 -7.10 15.46 14.21
CA HIS A 12 -7.33 14.77 12.95
C HIS A 12 -6.03 14.72 12.14
N GLY A 13 -5.18 13.74 12.45
CA GLY A 13 -3.83 13.58 11.91
C GLY A 13 -2.78 13.07 12.92
N ARG A 14 -3.14 12.88 14.20
CA ARG A 14 -2.23 12.38 15.24
C ARG A 14 -2.27 10.88 15.51
N GLN A 15 -3.29 10.18 15.02
CA GLN A 15 -3.29 8.72 15.09
C GLN A 15 -2.47 8.18 13.92
N PRO A 16 -1.49 7.30 14.17
CA PRO A 16 -0.76 6.65 13.09
C PRO A 16 -1.76 5.86 12.22
N THR A 17 -1.62 6.01 10.91
CA THR A 17 -2.40 5.24 9.93
C THR A 17 -1.42 4.36 9.17
N GLU A 18 -1.86 3.18 8.74
CA GLU A 18 -1.00 2.26 7.99
C GLU A 18 -0.47 2.93 6.71
N SER A 19 -1.34 3.68 6.03
CA SER A 19 -1.02 4.56 4.90
C SER A 19 0.14 5.50 5.20
N MET A 20 0.07 6.32 6.26
CA MET A 20 1.13 7.29 6.56
C MET A 20 2.39 6.64 7.12
N SER A 21 2.29 5.49 7.78
CA SER A 21 3.45 4.68 8.18
C SER A 21 4.20 4.16 6.95
N ALA A 22 3.49 3.61 5.95
CA ALA A 22 4.10 3.15 4.70
C ALA A 22 4.77 4.30 3.92
N VAL A 23 4.08 5.44 3.78
CA VAL A 23 4.66 6.64 3.15
C VAL A 23 5.91 7.11 3.90
N GLY A 24 5.87 7.16 5.23
CA GLY A 24 7.01 7.54 6.06
C GLY A 24 8.22 6.63 5.85
N LEU A 25 8.01 5.32 5.84
CA LEU A 25 9.06 4.32 5.58
C LEU A 25 9.65 4.47 4.17
N LEU A 26 8.80 4.70 3.16
CA LEU A 26 9.26 4.92 1.79
C LEU A 26 10.14 6.18 1.68
N LEU A 27 9.74 7.27 2.33
CA LEU A 27 10.54 8.49 2.40
C LEU A 27 11.89 8.26 3.11
N ARG A 28 11.92 7.39 4.13
CA ARG A 28 13.17 7.02 4.81
C ARG A 28 14.11 6.27 3.88
N LEU A 29 13.60 5.27 3.15
CA LEU A 29 14.37 4.56 2.11
C LEU A 29 14.95 5.54 1.08
N TYR A 30 14.13 6.46 0.55
CA TYR A 30 14.59 7.47 -0.40
C TYR A 30 15.56 8.49 0.19
N SER A 31 15.52 8.71 1.50
CA SER A 31 16.49 9.55 2.21
C SER A 31 17.77 8.81 2.60
N GLY A 32 17.95 7.56 2.14
CA GLY A 32 19.17 6.78 2.32
C GLY A 32 19.17 5.81 3.51
N TRP A 33 18.04 5.60 4.18
CA TRP A 33 17.96 4.53 5.19
C TRP A 33 18.15 3.17 4.53
N ARG A 34 18.92 2.30 5.20
CA ARG A 34 19.16 0.94 4.74
C ARG A 34 18.07 0.01 5.23
N ARG A 35 17.78 -1.05 4.48
CA ARG A 35 16.81 -2.07 4.91
C ARG A 35 17.21 -2.74 6.23
N GLU A 36 18.51 -2.82 6.54
CA GLU A 36 19.01 -3.44 7.78
C GLU A 36 18.79 -2.58 9.04
N GLU A 37 18.40 -1.30 8.90
CA GLU A 37 18.13 -0.43 10.04
C GLU A 37 17.02 -1.05 10.92
N PRO A 38 17.21 -1.16 12.25
CA PRO A 38 16.21 -1.77 13.12
C PRO A 38 14.81 -1.15 13.01
N ALA A 39 14.75 0.17 12.79
CA ALA A 39 13.49 0.88 12.58
C ALA A 39 12.85 0.59 11.22
N MET A 40 13.64 0.31 10.16
CA MET A 40 13.10 -0.18 8.89
C MET A 40 12.54 -1.58 9.02
N GLN A 41 13.25 -2.48 9.71
CA GLN A 41 12.79 -3.85 9.96
C GLN A 41 11.48 -3.86 10.75
N ALA A 42 11.43 -3.14 11.87
CA ALA A 42 10.21 -3.02 12.68
C ALA A 42 9.05 -2.38 11.89
N GLY A 43 9.34 -1.38 11.05
CA GLY A 43 8.35 -0.77 10.18
C GLY A 43 7.80 -1.76 9.14
N ALA A 44 8.66 -2.54 8.51
CA ALA A 44 8.27 -3.56 7.53
C ALA A 44 7.47 -4.70 8.17
N ASP A 45 7.86 -5.15 9.37
CA ASP A 45 7.09 -6.13 10.16
C ASP A 45 5.71 -5.58 10.55
N TYR A 46 5.62 -4.29 10.91
CA TYR A 46 4.34 -3.64 11.13
C TYR A 46 3.46 -3.65 9.87
N LEU A 47 4.01 -3.39 8.68
CA LEU A 47 3.23 -3.46 7.44
C LEU A 47 2.75 -4.89 7.14
N LEU A 48 3.58 -5.91 7.37
CA LEU A 48 3.17 -7.32 7.22
C LEU A 48 2.05 -7.72 8.18
N ALA A 49 2.05 -7.18 9.40
CA ALA A 49 1.00 -7.42 10.37
C ALA A 49 -0.35 -6.77 9.99
N HIS A 50 -0.37 -5.91 8.97
CA HIS A 50 -1.57 -5.26 8.42
C HIS A 50 -1.70 -5.62 6.92
N PRO A 51 -1.91 -6.90 6.59
CA PRO A 51 -1.90 -7.37 5.21
C PRO A 51 -3.03 -6.76 4.38
N PRO A 52 -2.95 -6.82 3.03
CA PRO A 52 -4.03 -6.36 2.18
C PRO A 52 -5.27 -7.23 2.37
N GLN A 53 -6.39 -6.59 2.71
CA GLN A 53 -7.65 -7.28 3.00
C GLN A 53 -8.86 -6.40 2.71
N TRP A 54 -9.97 -7.02 2.32
CA TRP A 54 -11.23 -6.31 2.08
C TRP A 54 -11.88 -5.78 3.38
N GLY A 55 -11.69 -6.50 4.47
CA GLY A 55 -12.44 -6.30 5.71
C GLY A 55 -13.88 -6.78 5.59
N THR A 56 -14.78 -6.16 6.34
CA THR A 56 -16.23 -6.44 6.34
C THR A 56 -17.02 -5.14 6.14
N LYS A 57 -18.35 -5.24 6.09
CA LYS A 57 -19.20 -4.03 6.03
C LYS A 57 -19.13 -3.20 7.31
N ASP A 58 -19.00 -3.87 8.46
CA ASP A 58 -18.96 -3.22 9.77
C ASP A 58 -17.54 -2.76 10.14
N ASP A 59 -16.52 -3.37 9.53
CA ASP A 59 -15.11 -3.03 9.70
C ASP A 59 -14.39 -3.05 8.34
N PRO A 60 -14.55 -2.00 7.51
CA PRO A 60 -13.97 -1.93 6.18
C PRO A 60 -12.46 -1.72 6.24
N ALA A 61 -11.70 -2.52 5.49
CA ALA A 61 -10.23 -2.47 5.49
C ALA A 61 -9.61 -2.26 4.11
N ARG A 62 -10.45 -2.14 3.05
CA ARG A 62 -9.98 -1.87 1.69
C ARG A 62 -9.43 -0.45 1.57
N ASP A 63 -8.11 -0.34 1.54
CA ASP A 63 -7.39 0.91 1.29
C ASP A 63 -6.31 0.69 0.21
N ILE A 64 -6.67 0.94 -1.05
CA ILE A 64 -5.74 0.75 -2.18
C ILE A 64 -4.58 1.75 -2.14
N TYR A 65 -4.76 2.92 -1.51
CA TYR A 65 -3.67 3.88 -1.30
C TYR A 65 -2.60 3.26 -0.40
N TYR A 66 -3.03 2.69 0.72
CA TYR A 66 -2.16 1.96 1.62
C TYR A 66 -1.44 0.83 0.89
N TRP A 67 -2.19 -0.04 0.18
CA TRP A 67 -1.61 -1.18 -0.52
C TRP A 67 -0.51 -0.76 -1.51
N TYR A 68 -0.73 0.33 -2.24
CA TYR A 68 0.25 0.86 -3.18
C TYR A 68 1.57 1.29 -2.51
N TYR A 69 1.51 2.01 -1.38
CA TYR A 69 2.72 2.45 -0.68
C TYR A 69 3.39 1.31 0.09
N ALA A 70 2.62 0.45 0.75
CA ALA A 70 3.15 -0.72 1.45
C ALA A 70 3.89 -1.65 0.50
N THR A 71 3.33 -1.89 -0.70
CA THR A 71 3.98 -2.70 -1.74
C THR A 71 5.34 -2.14 -2.13
N GLN A 72 5.49 -0.82 -2.31
CA GLN A 72 6.78 -0.22 -2.64
C GLN A 72 7.81 -0.39 -1.52
N VAL A 73 7.41 -0.19 -0.26
CA VAL A 73 8.30 -0.39 0.90
C VAL A 73 8.74 -1.85 0.98
N LEU A 74 7.80 -2.78 0.94
CA LEU A 74 8.09 -4.21 1.14
C LEU A 74 8.86 -4.80 -0.03
N LEU A 75 8.66 -4.31 -1.26
CA LEU A 75 9.54 -4.63 -2.39
C LEU A 75 10.98 -4.22 -2.12
N HIS A 76 11.20 -2.99 -1.62
CA HIS A 76 12.54 -2.50 -1.31
C HIS A 76 13.20 -3.25 -0.13
N MET A 77 12.40 -3.70 0.84
CA MET A 77 12.89 -4.59 1.90
C MET A 77 13.36 -5.93 1.31
N GLY A 78 12.61 -6.49 0.36
CA GLY A 78 12.94 -7.76 -0.29
C GLY A 78 12.83 -8.95 0.67
N GLY A 79 13.34 -10.11 0.24
CA GLY A 79 13.35 -11.33 1.04
C GLY A 79 11.97 -11.69 1.60
N ARG A 80 11.93 -12.16 2.86
CA ARG A 80 10.69 -12.57 3.54
C ARG A 80 9.59 -11.50 3.50
N HIS A 81 9.94 -10.24 3.71
CA HIS A 81 8.98 -9.13 3.69
C HIS A 81 8.28 -9.00 2.34
N TRP A 82 9.04 -9.16 1.25
CA TRP A 82 8.47 -9.11 -0.08
C TRP A 82 7.68 -10.37 -0.42
N ASP A 83 8.25 -11.54 -0.16
CA ASP A 83 7.66 -12.82 -0.54
C ASP A 83 6.30 -13.04 0.12
N GLU A 84 6.20 -12.77 1.43
CA GLU A 84 4.93 -12.86 2.17
C GLU A 84 3.91 -11.86 1.63
N TRP A 85 4.27 -10.58 1.51
CA TRP A 85 3.35 -9.56 1.03
C TRP A 85 2.85 -9.83 -0.39
N ASN A 86 3.77 -10.15 -1.30
CA ASN A 86 3.44 -10.41 -2.69
C ASN A 86 2.53 -11.64 -2.84
N SER A 87 2.74 -12.67 -2.03
CA SER A 87 1.87 -13.85 -2.02
C SER A 87 0.40 -13.52 -1.66
N MET A 88 0.16 -12.39 -0.99
CA MET A 88 -1.18 -11.91 -0.63
C MET A 88 -1.73 -10.90 -1.64
N ILE A 89 -0.99 -9.82 -1.93
CA ILE A 89 -1.52 -8.71 -2.74
C ILE A 89 -1.72 -9.11 -4.22
N HIS A 90 -0.81 -9.90 -4.79
CA HIS A 90 -0.86 -10.24 -6.21
C HIS A 90 -2.12 -11.03 -6.57
N PRO A 91 -2.41 -12.20 -5.95
CA PRO A 91 -3.64 -12.93 -6.25
C PRO A 91 -4.88 -12.10 -5.89
N LEU A 92 -4.89 -11.38 -4.77
CA LEU A 92 -6.02 -10.53 -4.38
C LEU A 92 -6.40 -9.54 -5.49
N LEU A 93 -5.41 -8.86 -6.09
CA LEU A 93 -5.68 -7.90 -7.18
C LEU A 93 -6.05 -8.60 -8.49
N VAL A 94 -5.33 -9.67 -8.87
CA VAL A 94 -5.62 -10.38 -10.13
C VAL A 94 -7.00 -11.01 -10.11
N ASP A 95 -7.41 -11.61 -8.99
CA ASP A 95 -8.68 -12.33 -8.87
C ASP A 95 -9.87 -11.36 -8.75
N SER A 96 -9.66 -10.17 -8.17
CA SER A 96 -10.70 -9.14 -8.04
C SER A 96 -10.88 -8.25 -9.27
N GLN A 97 -10.01 -8.39 -10.27
CA GLN A 97 -10.11 -7.63 -11.51
C GLN A 97 -11.35 -8.04 -12.31
N ILE A 98 -12.07 -7.07 -12.87
CA ILE A 98 -13.23 -7.34 -13.73
C ILE A 98 -12.77 -8.12 -14.97
N LYS A 99 -13.41 -9.26 -15.25
CA LYS A 99 -13.03 -10.20 -16.31
C LYS A 99 -13.89 -10.09 -17.58
N GLU A 100 -15.03 -9.43 -17.51
CA GLU A 100 -16.01 -9.37 -18.60
C GLU A 100 -16.64 -7.98 -18.76
N GLY A 101 -17.15 -7.70 -19.97
CA GLY A 101 -17.83 -6.46 -20.31
C GLY A 101 -16.88 -5.28 -20.60
N GLU A 102 -17.46 -4.09 -20.73
CA GLU A 102 -16.74 -2.86 -21.14
C GLU A 102 -15.67 -2.40 -20.14
N LEU A 103 -15.78 -2.82 -18.89
CA LEU A 103 -14.88 -2.45 -17.79
C LEU A 103 -13.83 -3.53 -17.49
N THR A 104 -13.67 -4.52 -18.38
CA THR A 104 -12.67 -5.58 -18.25
C THR A 104 -11.27 -5.01 -18.03
N GLY A 105 -10.52 -5.59 -17.09
CA GLY A 105 -9.19 -5.14 -16.72
C GLY A 105 -9.15 -4.06 -15.63
N SER A 106 -10.31 -3.47 -15.27
CA SER A 106 -10.42 -2.49 -14.19
C SER A 106 -10.85 -3.11 -12.85
N TRP A 107 -10.89 -2.29 -11.80
CA TRP A 107 -11.44 -2.66 -10.49
C TRP A 107 -12.61 -1.77 -10.13
N ASP A 108 -13.65 -2.38 -9.57
CA ASP A 108 -14.82 -1.65 -9.10
C ASP A 108 -14.51 -0.89 -7.81
N PRO A 109 -14.84 0.41 -7.70
CA PRO A 109 -14.56 1.18 -6.49
C PRO A 109 -15.48 0.81 -5.32
N ASP A 110 -16.65 0.24 -5.57
CA ASP A 110 -17.69 -0.02 -4.57
C ASP A 110 -17.83 -1.51 -4.22
N ARG A 111 -17.39 -2.40 -5.12
CA ARG A 111 -17.52 -3.86 -4.98
C ARG A 111 -16.15 -4.56 -4.88
N PRO A 112 -16.07 -5.69 -4.14
CA PRO A 112 -17.11 -6.28 -3.27
C PRO A 112 -17.39 -5.45 -2.01
N LEU A 113 -16.45 -4.60 -1.60
CA LEU A 113 -16.61 -3.58 -0.56
C LEU A 113 -16.02 -2.25 -1.06
N PRO A 114 -16.55 -1.10 -0.61
CA PRO A 114 -16.06 0.20 -1.05
C PRO A 114 -14.62 0.42 -0.64
N ASP A 115 -13.81 0.95 -1.57
CA ASP A 115 -12.48 1.45 -1.24
C ASP A 115 -12.59 2.72 -0.38
N ARG A 116 -11.68 2.87 0.58
CA ARG A 116 -11.60 4.03 1.46
C ARG A 116 -11.66 5.38 0.72
N TRP A 117 -11.04 5.46 -0.45
CA TRP A 117 -10.96 6.68 -1.27
C TRP A 117 -11.83 6.61 -2.53
N GLY A 118 -12.44 5.46 -2.81
CA GLY A 118 -13.37 5.22 -3.91
C GLY A 118 -14.46 6.28 -4.07
N PRO A 119 -15.19 6.68 -3.00
CA PRO A 119 -16.26 7.68 -3.07
C PRO A 119 -15.81 9.06 -3.57
N THR A 120 -14.53 9.42 -3.40
CA THR A 120 -13.99 10.72 -3.84
C THR A 120 -13.21 10.61 -5.14
N ALA A 121 -12.45 9.53 -5.34
CA ALA A 121 -11.49 9.41 -6.43
C ALA A 121 -11.96 8.51 -7.59
N GLY A 122 -12.93 7.64 -7.35
CA GLY A 122 -13.60 6.82 -8.35
C GLY A 122 -12.73 5.73 -8.98
N ARG A 123 -13.29 5.10 -10.03
CA ARG A 123 -12.71 3.92 -10.71
C ARG A 123 -11.31 4.17 -11.27
N HIS A 124 -11.06 5.34 -11.85
CA HIS A 124 -9.75 5.65 -12.45
C HIS A 124 -8.63 5.60 -11.42
N TYR A 125 -8.88 6.14 -10.23
CA TYR A 125 -7.92 6.09 -9.12
C TYR A 125 -7.64 4.66 -8.67
N VAL A 126 -8.70 3.90 -8.35
CA VAL A 126 -8.62 2.50 -7.90
C VAL A 126 -7.87 1.64 -8.93
N THR A 127 -8.23 1.79 -10.21
CA THR A 127 -7.60 1.03 -11.29
C THR A 127 -6.14 1.41 -11.47
N THR A 128 -5.83 2.71 -11.46
CA THR A 128 -4.45 3.18 -11.63
C THR A 128 -3.57 2.65 -10.51
N LEU A 129 -3.96 2.80 -9.24
CA LEU A 129 -3.14 2.34 -8.12
C LEU A 129 -2.99 0.81 -8.07
N ASN A 130 -4.02 0.04 -8.45
CA ASN A 130 -3.90 -1.42 -8.55
C ASN A 130 -2.94 -1.83 -9.68
N LEU A 131 -3.02 -1.18 -10.85
CA LEU A 131 -2.06 -1.41 -11.93
C LEU A 131 -0.62 -1.06 -11.50
N LEU A 132 -0.44 0.09 -10.85
CA LEU A 132 0.84 0.54 -10.35
C LEU A 132 1.42 -0.38 -9.27
N THR A 133 0.55 -1.01 -8.46
CA THR A 133 0.89 -2.04 -7.48
C THR A 133 1.35 -3.33 -8.18
N LEU A 134 0.62 -3.81 -9.18
CA LEU A 134 0.99 -5.01 -9.95
C LEU A 134 2.27 -4.82 -10.79
N GLN A 135 2.53 -3.58 -11.24
CA GLN A 135 3.70 -3.23 -12.05
C GLN A 135 4.95 -2.92 -11.21
N VAL A 136 4.90 -3.06 -9.88
CA VAL A 136 5.97 -2.63 -8.98
C VAL A 136 7.36 -3.16 -9.39
N TYR A 137 7.42 -4.39 -9.93
CA TYR A 137 8.61 -5.05 -10.46
C TYR A 137 9.29 -4.34 -11.65
N TYR A 138 8.51 -3.68 -12.49
CA TYR A 138 8.99 -3.14 -13.77
C TYR A 138 9.41 -1.68 -13.66
N ARG A 139 8.89 -0.97 -12.66
CA ARG A 139 9.02 0.49 -12.51
C ARG A 139 10.05 0.93 -11.47
N HIS A 140 10.29 0.08 -10.47
CA HIS A 140 11.34 0.30 -9.49
C HIS A 140 12.48 -0.64 -9.85
N LEU A 141 13.45 -0.14 -10.61
CA LEU A 141 14.80 -0.71 -10.57
C LEU A 141 15.13 -0.80 -9.08
N PRO A 142 15.37 -2.01 -8.51
CA PRO A 142 15.72 -2.10 -7.11
C PRO A 142 16.91 -1.16 -6.89
N LEU A 143 16.78 -0.23 -5.93
CA LEU A 143 17.83 0.76 -5.63
C LEU A 143 19.18 0.09 -5.32
N TYR A 144 19.15 -1.22 -5.11
CA TYR A 144 20.27 -2.13 -5.10
C TYR A 144 20.18 -3.04 -6.34
N VAL A 145 21.07 -2.86 -7.31
CA VAL A 145 21.14 -3.65 -8.56
C VAL A 145 21.55 -5.12 -8.31
N GLU A 146 21.69 -5.55 -7.06
CA GLU A 146 21.91 -6.95 -6.70
C GLU A 146 20.60 -7.56 -6.20
N THR A 147 19.90 -8.30 -7.07
CA THR A 147 19.28 -9.62 -6.81
C THR A 147 18.25 -9.93 -7.90
N ALA A 148 18.75 -10.14 -9.12
CA ALA A 148 18.10 -11.05 -10.07
C ALA A 148 19.14 -12.13 -10.41
N LYS A 149 19.19 -13.16 -9.58
CA LYS A 149 19.80 -14.45 -9.89
C LYS A 149 18.84 -15.54 -9.41
#